data_AF-A0A930PEZ9-F1
#
_entry.id   AF-A0A930PEZ9-F1
#
_cell.length_a   1.000
_cell.length_b   1.000
_cell.length_c   1.000
_cell.angle_alpha   90.00
_cell.angle_beta   90.00
_cell.angle_gamma   90.00
#
_symmetry.space_group_name_H-M   'P 1'
#
loop_
_entity.id
_entity.type
_entity.pdbx_description
1 polymer ?
#
loop_
_entity_poly.entity_id
_entity_poly.type
_entity_poly.pdbx_seq_one_letter_code
_entity_poly.pdbx_strand_id
1 'polypeptide(L)' 'DIDATVREIRRALLDADVAVPVVREFVAHVKERALGAEVSEALNPSQQIVKIVNDELVSILGGSTRRINMAKSGPTII' A
#
# COMPACT_ATOMS: atom_id res chain seq x y z
N ASP A 1 -13.72 1.49 -14.58
CA ASP A 1 -13.41 0.37 -13.67
C ASP A 1 -12.52 0.67 -12.46
N ILE A 2 -11.69 1.71 -12.46
CA ILE A 2 -10.79 2.01 -11.32
C ILE A 2 -11.55 2.13 -9.98
N ASP A 3 -12.69 2.83 -9.96
CA ASP A 3 -13.49 2.96 -8.74
C ASP A 3 -14.08 1.64 -8.24
N ALA A 4 -14.36 0.68 -9.12
CA ALA A 4 -14.85 -0.65 -8.72
C ALA A 4 -13.72 -1.44 -8.04
N THR A 5 -12.54 -1.48 -8.67
CA THR A 5 -11.35 -2.14 -8.11
C THR A 5 -10.94 -1.53 -6.78
N VAL A 6 -10.94 -0.20 -6.64
CA VAL A 6 -10.59 0.47 -5.37
C VAL A 6 -11.60 0.13 -4.26
N ARG A 7 -12.89 -0.03 -4.59
CA ARG A 7 -13.90 -0.47 -3.61
C ARG A 7 -13.65 -1.90 -3.14
N GLU A 8 -13.27 -2.80 -4.04
CA GLU A 8 -12.92 -4.18 -3.71
C GLU A 8 -11.66 -4.25 -2.84
N ILE A 9 -10.61 -3.51 -3.18
CA ILE A 9 -9.38 -3.45 -2.38
C ILE A 9 -9.68 -2.91 -0.98
N ARG A 10 -10.49 -1.85 -0.87
CA ARG A 10 -10.91 -1.32 0.43
C ARG A 10 -11.62 -2.37 1.28
N ARG A 11 -12.51 -3.15 0.68
CA ARG A 11 -13.22 -4.23 1.37
C ARG A 11 -12.25 -5.31 1.84
N ALA A 12 -11.36 -5.75 0.96
CA ALA A 12 -10.36 -6.77 1.27
C ALA A 12 -9.42 -6.34 2.42
N LEU A 13 -9.01 -5.07 2.47
CA LEU A 13 -8.18 -4.54 3.56
C LEU A 13 -8.92 -4.48 4.89
N LEU A 14 -10.20 -4.13 4.90
CA LEU A 14 -11.03 -4.14 6.11
C LEU A 14 -11.30 -5.57 6.60
N ASP A 15 -11.55 -6.50 5.67
CA ASP A 15 -11.73 -7.93 5.97
C ASP A 15 -10.42 -8.58 6.50
N ALA A 16 -9.27 -7.96 6.24
CA ALA A 16 -7.94 -8.37 6.72
C ALA A 16 -7.53 -7.69 8.05
N ASP A 17 -8.48 -7.13 8.80
CA ASP A 17 -8.27 -6.45 10.08
C ASP A 17 -7.31 -5.24 10.02
N VAL A 18 -7.19 -4.58 8.86
CA VAL A 18 -6.40 -3.35 8.74
C VAL A 18 -7.15 -2.16 9.37
N ALA A 19 -6.44 -1.33 10.13
CA ALA A 19 -7.01 -0.17 10.79
C ALA A 19 -7.69 0.80 9.80
N VAL A 20 -8.91 1.24 10.11
CA VAL A 20 -9.73 2.13 9.25
C VAL A 20 -9.00 3.40 8.80
N PRO A 21 -8.22 4.11 9.65
CA PRO A 21 -7.45 5.28 9.22
C PRO A 21 -6.45 4.95 8.10
N VAL A 22 -5.75 3.81 8.23
CA VAL A 22 -4.75 3.34 7.26
C VAL A 22 -5.41 3.01 5.92
N VAL A 23 -6.56 2.32 5.95
CA VAL A 23 -7.31 1.99 4.72
C VAL A 23 -7.80 3.24 4.01
N ARG A 24 -8.27 4.26 4.76
CA ARG A 24 -8.73 5.52 4.17
C ARG A 24 -7.61 6.26 3.46
N GLU A 25 -6.45 6.37 4.11
CA GLU A 25 -5.26 7.01 3.54
C GLU A 25 -4.77 6.28 2.30
N PHE A 26 -4.64 4.94 2.38
CA PHE A 26 -4.27 4.08 1.25
C PHE A 26 -5.17 4.30 0.03
N VAL A 27 -6.48 4.28 0.23
CA VAL A 27 -7.45 4.46 -0.87
C VAL A 27 -7.37 5.85 -1.47
N ALA A 28 -7.14 6.88 -0.66
CA ALA A 28 -6.98 8.26 -1.14
C ALA A 28 -5.74 8.38 -2.03
N HIS A 29 -4.60 7.83 -1.59
CA HIS A 29 -3.34 7.86 -2.33
C HIS A 29 -3.40 7.07 -3.63
N VAL A 30 -4.01 5.88 -3.62
CA VAL A 30 -4.21 5.08 -4.84
C VAL A 30 -5.06 5.84 -5.86
N LYS A 31 -6.12 6.53 -5.42
CA LYS A 31 -6.97 7.35 -6.30
C LYS A 31 -6.22 8.54 -6.88
N GLU A 32 -5.48 9.26 -6.05
CA GLU A 32 -4.68 10.40 -6.48
C GLU A 32 -3.64 9.98 -7.53
N ARG A 33 -2.91 8.88 -7.27
CA ARG A 33 -1.91 8.35 -8.22
C ARG A 33 -2.53 7.80 -9.50
N ALA A 34 -3.72 7.20 -9.42
CA ALA A 34 -4.44 6.72 -10.60
C ALA A 34 -4.99 7.85 -11.48
N LEU A 35 -5.18 9.06 -10.92
CA LEU A 35 -5.66 10.24 -11.65
C LEU A 35 -4.52 11.18 -12.10
N GLY A 36 -3.44 11.29 -11.31
CA GLY A 36 -2.38 12.26 -11.50
C GLY A 36 -1.13 11.74 -12.22
N ALA A 37 -0.91 10.43 -12.27
CA ALA A 37 0.14 9.88 -13.11
C ALA A 37 -0.39 9.81 -14.54
N GLU A 38 0.27 10.50 -15.48
CA GLU A 38 0.26 10.06 -16.87
C GLU A 38 0.47 8.55 -16.86
N VAL A 39 -0.58 7.87 -17.25
CA VAL A 39 -0.76 6.43 -17.25
C VAL A 39 0.29 5.89 -18.20
N SER A 40 1.53 5.71 -17.69
CA SER A 40 2.74 5.37 -18.43
C SER A 40 2.42 4.53 -19.67
N GLU A 41 2.53 5.11 -20.86
CA GLU A 41 2.02 4.52 -22.12
C GLU A 41 2.57 3.11 -22.44
N ALA A 42 3.60 2.67 -21.73
CA ALA A 42 4.23 1.37 -21.87
C ALA A 42 3.46 0.19 -21.22
N LEU A 43 2.53 0.44 -20.30
CA LEU A 43 1.77 -0.60 -19.61
C LEU A 43 0.28 -0.45 -19.88
N ASN A 44 -0.43 -1.59 -19.93
CA ASN A 44 -1.88 -1.53 -20.03
C ASN A 44 -2.49 -1.00 -18.70
N PRO A 45 -3.69 -0.38 -18.76
CA PRO A 45 -4.34 0.23 -17.60
C PRO A 45 -4.46 -0.68 -16.37
N SER A 46 -4.71 -1.97 -16.60
CA SER A 46 -4.88 -2.96 -15.54
C SER A 46 -3.57 -3.23 -14.78
N GLN A 47 -2.44 -3.34 -15.49
CA GLN A 47 -1.12 -3.56 -14.88
C GLN A 47 -0.64 -2.35 -14.09
N GLN A 48 -1.01 -1.14 -14.49
CA GLN A 48 -0.65 0.07 -13.74
C GLN A 48 -1.37 0.16 -12.42
N ILE A 49 -2.66 -0.22 -12.36
CA ILE A 49 -3.39 -0.28 -11.09
C ILE A 49 -2.71 -1.25 -10.13
N VAL A 50 -2.33 -2.43 -10.61
CA VAL A 50 -1.61 -3.43 -9.80
C VAL A 50 -0.28 -2.86 -9.29
N LYS A 51 0.46 -2.13 -10.14
CA LYS A 51 1.71 -1.49 -9.75
C LYS A 51 1.50 -0.41 -8.69
N ILE A 52 0.52 0.48 -8.87
CA ILE A 52 0.20 1.55 -7.91
C ILE A 52 -0.16 0.95 -6.55
N VAL A 53 -0.98 -0.10 -6.54
CA VAL A 53 -1.38 -0.82 -5.33
C VAL A 53 -0.16 -1.45 -4.65
N ASN A 54 0.72 -2.11 -5.41
CA ASN A 54 1.92 -2.72 -4.87
C ASN A 54 2.87 -1.68 -4.24
N ASP A 55 3.15 -0.60 -4.96
CA ASP A 55 4.02 0.50 -4.48
C ASP A 55 3.47 1.09 -3.18
N GLU A 56 2.16 1.30 -3.10
CA GLU A 56 1.51 1.88 -1.93
C GLU A 56 1.53 0.92 -0.72
N LEU A 57 1.32 -0.39 -0.95
CA LEU A 57 1.45 -1.41 0.09
C LEU A 57 2.88 -1.48 0.63
N VAL A 58 3.89 -1.41 -0.25
CA VAL A 58 5.30 -1.37 0.15
C VAL A 58 5.59 -0.14 1.00
N SER A 59 5.05 1.03 0.62
CA SER A 59 5.19 2.27 1.39
C SER A 59 4.62 2.14 2.81
N ILE A 60 3.37 1.66 2.94
CA ILE A 60 2.70 1.48 4.23
C ILE A 60 3.42 0.47 5.13
N LEU A 61 3.91 -0.63 4.55
CA LEU A 61 4.62 -1.67 5.29
C LEU A 61 6.06 -1.26 5.67
N GLY A 62 6.47 -0.03 5.37
CA GLY A 62 7.73 0.57 5.82
C GLY A 62 8.88 0.49 4.82
N GLY A 63 8.60 0.05 3.58
CA GLY A 63 9.48 0.09 2.40
C GLY A 63 10.79 -0.69 2.49
N SER A 64 11.20 -1.12 3.68
CA SER A 64 12.49 -1.71 3.96
C SER A 64 12.39 -2.66 5.14
N THR A 65 13.11 -3.77 5.05
CA THR A 65 13.23 -4.74 6.14
C THR A 65 14.06 -4.12 7.26
N ARG A 66 13.40 -3.78 8.38
CA ARG A 66 14.09 -3.35 9.59
C ARG A 66 14.61 -4.56 10.35
N ARG A 67 15.91 -4.56 10.66
CA ARG A 67 16.48 -5.53 11.60
C ARG A 67 15.96 -5.24 13.00
N ILE A 68 15.84 -6.29 13.82
CA ILE A 68 15.58 -6.13 15.24
C ILE A 68 16.72 -5.32 15.86
N ASN A 69 16.38 -4.26 16.59
CA ASN A 69 17.36 -3.46 17.30
C ASN A 69 17.87 -4.25 18.51
N MET A 70 19.03 -4.87 18.36
CA MET A 70 19.70 -5.61 19.43
C MET A 70 20.29 -4.63 20.46
N ALA A 71 20.18 -4.97 21.74
CA ALA A 71 20.87 -4.23 22.79
C ALA A 71 22.39 -4.32 22.59
N LYS A 72 23.10 -3.19 22.69
CA LYS A 72 24.58 -3.15 22.57
C LYS A 72 25.29 -3.88 23.72
N SER A 73 24.61 -4.03 24.86
CA SER A 73 25.09 -4.75 26.05
C SER A 73 23.88 -5.18 26.89
N GLY A 74 23.89 -6.38 27.47
CA GLY A 74 22.75 -6.94 28.22
C GLY A 74 21.73 -7.69 27.34
N PRO A 75 20.63 -8.20 27.92
CA PRO A 75 19.62 -8.96 27.18
C PRO A 75 18.79 -8.06 26.24
N THR A 76 18.46 -8.58 25.05
CA THR A 76 17.48 -7.96 24.15
C THR A 76 16.11 -8.53 24.49
N ILE A 77 15.17 -7.67 24.93
CA ILE A 77 13.79 -8.03 25.25
C ILE A 77 12.91 -7.42 24.15
N ILE A 78 12.04 -8.24 23.55
CA ILE A 78 11.15 -7.88 22.44
C ILE A 78 9.72 -7.77 22.95
#